data_AF-A0A353N0B1-F1
#
_entry.id   AF-A0A353N0B1-F1
#
_cell.length_a   1.000
_cell.length_b   1.000
_cell.length_c   1.000
_cell.angle_alpha   90.00
_cell.angle_beta   90.00
_cell.angle_gamma   90.00
#
_symmetry.space_group_name_H-M   'P 1'
#
loop_
_entity.id
_entity.type
_entity.pdbx_description
1 polymer ?
#
loop_
_entity_poly.entity_id
_entity_poly.type
_entity_poly.pdbx_seq_one_letter_code
_entity_poly.pdbx_strand_id
1 'polypeptide(L)'
;ARVVSRFSHRLISIHIRSDGHQSPTAVAEAINVARESGIRVQISHLGSMTAFGHSGEALGMIEKARSEGVDVTFDVYPYYAFAARIGSAVYDPGFEERLGKGLESLEVSTGKYKGVPLTPEVFARAREEDPDAYVIAHVMNPQEVDMCLLHPESAIASDAVLRGDEGHPRAAGTFPRGIGILRNAGLSWPEAVRHATSRPAEMMWHKGGRVVEGANAELVVIDPDSYEDRGRFGAPLVAPGGVKWVILNGAVVVEDGEIVGSPKGHILLAE
;
A
#
# COMPACT_ATOMS: atom_id res chain seq x y z
N ALA A 1 0.37 20.38 9.07
CA ALA A 1 -1.05 20.77 8.94
C ALA A 1 -1.24 22.25 8.66
N ARG A 2 -0.99 23.17 9.63
CA ARG A 2 -1.25 24.63 9.52
C ARG A 2 -0.68 25.35 8.29
N VAL A 3 0.43 24.88 7.73
CA VAL A 3 1.03 25.44 6.51
C VAL A 3 0.31 24.91 5.27
N VAL A 4 0.19 23.59 5.18
CA VAL A 4 -0.37 22.90 3.99
C VAL A 4 -1.85 23.25 3.81
N SER A 5 -2.61 23.44 4.89
CA SER A 5 -4.05 23.78 4.84
C SER A 5 -4.35 25.14 4.20
N ARG A 6 -3.32 25.96 3.91
CA ARG A 6 -3.46 27.23 3.18
C ARG A 6 -3.50 27.05 1.66
N PHE A 7 -3.21 25.85 1.16
CA PHE A 7 -3.15 25.55 -0.27
C PHE A 7 -4.33 24.65 -0.65
N SER A 8 -5.01 25.00 -1.75
CA SER A 8 -6.04 24.15 -2.34
C SER A 8 -5.47 22.83 -2.85
N HIS A 9 -6.29 21.78 -2.85
CA HIS A 9 -5.95 20.48 -3.42
C HIS A 9 -4.61 19.92 -2.90
N ARG A 10 -4.34 20.09 -1.61
CA ARG A 10 -3.21 19.47 -0.92
C ARG A 10 -3.71 18.57 0.19
N LEU A 11 -2.98 17.48 0.41
CA LEU A 11 -3.25 16.54 1.49
C LEU A 11 -1.99 16.29 2.32
N ILE A 12 -2.17 15.68 3.49
CA ILE A 12 -1.07 15.13 4.29
C ILE A 12 -1.22 13.61 4.30
N SER A 13 -0.21 12.94 3.78
CA SER A 13 -0.04 11.49 3.89
C SER A 13 0.65 11.16 5.21
N ILE A 14 0.13 10.20 5.97
CA ILE A 14 0.63 9.84 7.30
C ILE A 14 0.76 8.32 7.40
N HIS A 15 2.00 7.86 7.57
CA HIS A 15 2.29 6.62 8.30
C HIS A 15 2.06 6.92 9.79
N ILE A 16 1.03 6.32 10.39
CA ILE A 16 0.62 6.66 11.76
C ILE A 16 1.71 6.32 12.78
N ARG A 17 1.71 7.02 13.91
CA ARG A 17 2.79 6.99 14.90
C ARG A 17 3.12 5.59 15.43
N SER A 18 2.10 4.77 15.62
CA SER A 18 2.23 3.41 16.14
C SER A 18 1.30 2.48 15.37
N ASP A 19 1.78 1.29 15.03
CA ASP A 19 1.03 0.14 14.54
C ASP A 19 0.59 -0.76 15.71
N GLY A 20 0.00 -1.91 15.38
CA GLY A 20 -0.31 -2.95 16.36
C GLY A 20 -1.36 -2.50 17.38
N HIS A 21 -1.10 -2.83 18.64
CA HIS A 21 -2.03 -2.55 19.74
C HIS A 21 -2.33 -1.05 19.95
N GLN A 22 -1.39 -0.18 19.59
CA GLN A 22 -1.54 1.27 19.75
C GLN A 22 -2.14 1.95 18.51
N SER A 23 -2.39 1.19 17.44
CA SER A 23 -2.88 1.74 16.17
C SER A 23 -4.20 2.52 16.29
N PRO A 24 -5.21 2.17 17.12
CA PRO A 24 -6.41 3.00 17.25
C PRO A 24 -6.12 4.40 17.77
N THR A 25 -5.20 4.53 18.74
CA THR A 25 -4.79 5.85 19.27
C THR A 25 -4.08 6.67 18.20
N ALA A 26 -3.22 6.04 17.41
CA ALA A 26 -2.50 6.71 16.33
C ALA A 26 -3.42 7.07 15.14
N VAL A 27 -4.46 6.29 14.86
CA VAL A 27 -5.54 6.63 13.93
C VAL A 27 -6.34 7.84 14.45
N ALA A 28 -6.66 7.87 15.74
CA ALA A 28 -7.31 9.03 16.37
C ALA A 28 -6.47 10.30 16.19
N GLU A 29 -5.15 10.21 16.37
CA GLU A 29 -4.21 11.31 16.16
C GLU A 29 -4.29 11.84 14.72
N ALA A 30 -4.23 10.96 13.71
CA ALA A 30 -4.33 11.34 12.30
C ALA A 30 -5.69 11.99 11.95
N ILE A 31 -6.78 11.46 12.49
CA ILE A 31 -8.12 12.04 12.34
C ILE A 31 -8.20 13.43 12.99
N ASN A 32 -7.60 13.61 14.18
CA ASN A 32 -7.58 14.90 14.86
C ASN A 32 -6.78 15.94 14.08
N VAL A 33 -5.67 15.54 13.42
CA VAL A 33 -4.94 16.42 12.50
C VAL A 33 -5.84 16.92 11.38
N ALA A 34 -6.63 16.04 10.76
CA ALA A 34 -7.58 16.42 9.71
C ALA A 34 -8.66 17.36 10.27
N ARG A 35 -9.27 17.00 11.41
CA ARG A 35 -10.36 17.74 12.06
C ARG A 35 -9.95 19.16 12.45
N GLU A 36 -8.79 19.33 13.08
CA GLU A 36 -8.34 20.64 13.56
C GLU A 36 -7.88 21.57 12.44
N SER A 37 -7.37 21.02 11.34
CA SER A 37 -6.79 21.82 10.27
C SER A 37 -7.67 21.96 9.02
N GLY A 38 -8.74 21.16 8.92
CA GLY A 38 -9.60 21.09 7.74
C GLY A 38 -8.92 20.51 6.50
N ILE A 39 -7.69 20.00 6.62
CA ILE A 39 -6.97 19.40 5.50
C ILE A 39 -7.39 17.95 5.31
N ARG A 40 -7.38 17.48 4.06
CA ARG A 40 -7.42 16.04 3.78
C ARG A 40 -6.21 15.35 4.40
N VAL A 41 -6.46 14.32 5.19
CA VAL A 41 -5.42 13.38 5.65
C VAL A 41 -5.63 12.03 4.97
N GLN A 42 -4.55 11.47 4.45
CA GLN A 42 -4.50 10.11 3.94
C GLN A 42 -3.69 9.27 4.91
N ILE A 43 -4.33 8.30 5.55
CA ILE A 43 -3.66 7.31 6.41
C ILE A 43 -3.07 6.24 5.49
N SER A 44 -1.75 6.21 5.41
CA SER A 44 -1.02 5.26 4.58
C SER A 44 -1.20 3.85 5.09
N HIS A 45 -1.35 2.90 4.15
CA HIS A 45 -1.33 1.46 4.35
C HIS A 45 -2.04 1.02 5.65
N LEU A 46 -3.30 1.44 5.82
CA LEU A 46 -4.06 1.27 7.07
C LEU A 46 -4.08 -0.19 7.52
N GLY A 47 -4.33 -1.10 6.57
CA GLY A 47 -4.40 -2.54 6.84
C GLY A 47 -3.13 -3.09 7.48
N SER A 48 -1.94 -2.57 7.16
CA SER A 48 -0.71 -3.04 7.81
C SER A 48 -0.44 -2.46 9.17
N MET A 49 -1.07 -1.32 9.49
CA MET A 49 -0.91 -0.69 10.79
C MET A 49 -1.90 -1.29 11.81
N THR A 50 -3.09 -1.71 11.35
CA THR A 50 -4.22 -2.07 12.21
C THR A 50 -4.58 -3.56 12.22
N ALA A 51 -4.04 -4.39 11.31
CA ALA A 51 -4.34 -5.82 11.23
C ALA A 51 -3.67 -6.66 12.33
N PHE A 52 -3.87 -6.23 13.57
CA PHE A 52 -3.42 -6.85 14.82
C PHE A 52 -4.58 -6.93 15.83
N GLY A 53 -5.81 -7.04 15.34
CA GLY A 53 -7.06 -7.05 16.11
C GLY A 53 -7.80 -5.71 16.17
N HIS A 54 -7.39 -4.70 15.39
CA HIS A 54 -7.82 -3.31 15.52
C HIS A 54 -8.39 -2.70 14.24
N SER A 55 -8.48 -3.45 13.14
CA SER A 55 -8.91 -2.89 11.85
C SER A 55 -10.38 -2.49 11.83
N GLY A 56 -11.25 -3.27 12.46
CA GLY A 56 -12.67 -2.91 12.60
C GLY A 56 -12.89 -1.62 13.40
N GLU A 57 -12.16 -1.46 14.50
CA GLU A 57 -12.19 -0.23 15.31
C GLU A 57 -11.69 0.97 14.51
N ALA A 58 -10.53 0.85 13.85
CA ALA A 58 -9.95 1.91 13.04
C ALA A 58 -10.86 2.35 11.89
N LEU A 59 -11.47 1.40 11.17
CA LEU A 59 -12.44 1.70 10.12
C LEU A 59 -13.67 2.43 10.69
N GLY A 60 -14.23 1.96 11.81
CA GLY A 60 -15.35 2.63 12.47
C GLY A 60 -15.02 4.06 12.91
N MET A 61 -13.79 4.33 13.35
CA MET A 61 -13.32 5.69 13.66
C MET A 61 -13.27 6.57 12.42
N ILE A 62 -12.76 6.04 11.30
CA ILE A 62 -12.68 6.77 10.02
C ILE A 62 -14.08 7.06 9.48
N GLU A 63 -14.98 6.07 9.47
CA GLU A 63 -16.37 6.21 9.04
C GLU A 63 -17.09 7.30 9.85
N LYS A 64 -16.98 7.23 11.18
CA LYS A 64 -17.54 8.24 12.08
C LYS A 64 -17.00 9.64 11.76
N ALA A 65 -15.68 9.79 11.67
CA ALA A 65 -15.06 11.08 11.37
C ALA A 65 -15.53 11.65 10.01
N ARG A 66 -15.63 10.80 8.98
CA ARG A 66 -16.15 11.20 7.68
C ARG A 66 -17.62 11.61 7.73
N SER A 67 -18.45 10.93 8.53
CA SER A 67 -19.85 11.31 8.75
C SER A 67 -20.00 12.67 9.43
N GLU A 68 -18.99 13.09 10.21
CA GLU A 68 -18.89 14.41 10.84
C GLU A 68 -18.28 15.48 9.91
N GLY A 69 -17.98 15.14 8.65
CA GLY A 69 -17.41 16.05 7.65
C GLY A 69 -15.88 16.15 7.68
N VAL A 70 -15.18 15.30 8.43
CA VAL A 70 -13.71 15.28 8.44
C VAL A 70 -13.20 14.56 7.19
N ASP A 71 -12.34 15.23 6.41
CA ASP A 71 -11.77 14.68 5.18
C ASP A 71 -10.59 13.73 5.48
N VAL A 72 -10.91 12.47 5.77
CA VAL A 72 -9.92 11.39 5.97
C VAL A 72 -10.11 10.31 4.92
N THR A 73 -8.98 9.88 4.36
CA THR A 73 -8.87 8.83 3.34
C THR A 73 -7.81 7.83 3.77
N PHE A 74 -7.73 6.67 3.12
CA PHE A 74 -6.71 5.67 3.43
C PHE A 74 -6.48 4.74 2.24
N ASP A 75 -5.35 4.05 2.26
CA ASP A 75 -5.01 3.01 1.30
C ASP A 75 -4.59 1.71 1.99
N VAL A 76 -4.52 0.64 1.19
CA VAL A 76 -4.17 -0.72 1.62
C VAL A 76 -3.37 -1.39 0.50
N TYR A 77 -2.31 -2.11 0.87
CA TYR A 77 -1.73 -3.13 0.00
C TYR A 77 -2.30 -4.52 0.35
N PRO A 78 -2.59 -5.37 -0.64
CA PRO A 78 -3.28 -6.65 -0.45
C PRO A 78 -2.35 -7.79 -0.01
N TYR A 79 -1.48 -7.55 0.97
CA TYR A 79 -0.54 -8.56 1.49
C TYR A 79 -0.61 -8.63 3.02
N TYR A 80 -0.37 -9.82 3.54
CA TYR A 80 -0.48 -10.13 4.97
C TYR A 80 0.88 -10.05 5.70
N ALA A 81 1.82 -9.32 5.11
CA ALA A 81 3.14 -9.03 5.65
C ALA A 81 3.52 -7.62 5.25
N PHE A 82 4.23 -6.91 6.14
CA PHE A 82 4.83 -5.62 5.83
C PHE A 82 6.33 -5.78 5.57
N ALA A 83 6.95 -4.77 4.96
CA ALA A 83 8.40 -4.71 4.81
C ALA A 83 8.97 -3.40 5.37
N ALA A 84 10.04 -3.49 6.16
CA ALA A 84 10.74 -2.34 6.71
C ALA A 84 12.25 -2.62 6.75
N ARG A 85 13.07 -1.57 6.86
CA ARG A 85 14.52 -1.74 7.01
C ARG A 85 14.83 -2.38 8.35
N ILE A 86 15.76 -3.34 8.37
CA ILE A 86 16.13 -4.09 9.57
C ILE A 86 16.68 -3.17 10.66
N GLY A 87 17.34 -2.07 10.30
CA GLY A 87 17.85 -1.07 11.24
C GLY A 87 16.80 -0.07 11.75
N SER A 88 15.54 -0.18 11.34
CA SER A 88 14.48 0.75 11.78
C SER A 88 13.96 0.43 13.18
N ALA A 89 13.30 1.43 13.78
CA ALA A 89 12.74 1.36 15.13
C ALA A 89 11.64 0.30 15.32
N VAL A 90 11.00 -0.16 14.24
CA VAL A 90 10.00 -1.25 14.33
C VAL A 90 10.61 -2.50 14.95
N TYR A 91 11.91 -2.74 14.69
CA TYR A 91 12.69 -3.90 15.11
C TYR A 91 13.58 -3.62 16.34
N ASP A 92 13.42 -2.48 17.02
CA ASP A 92 14.12 -2.19 18.27
C ASP A 92 13.68 -3.15 19.40
N PRO A 93 14.47 -3.31 20.48
CA PRO A 93 14.11 -4.19 21.60
C PRO A 93 12.65 -4.06 22.04
N GLY A 94 12.02 -5.21 22.31
CA GLY A 94 10.59 -5.31 22.59
C GLY A 94 9.68 -5.42 21.35
N PHE A 95 10.24 -5.51 20.13
CA PHE A 95 9.42 -5.68 18.93
C PHE A 95 8.58 -6.96 18.97
N GLU A 96 9.07 -8.04 19.58
CA GLU A 96 8.35 -9.32 19.61
C GLU A 96 7.02 -9.21 20.37
N GLU A 97 7.03 -8.45 21.47
CA GLU A 97 5.82 -8.12 22.23
C GLU A 97 4.90 -7.19 21.43
N ARG A 98 5.45 -6.16 20.78
CA ARG A 98 4.67 -5.20 19.96
C ARG A 98 3.99 -5.86 18.75
N LEU A 99 4.69 -6.78 18.07
CA LEU A 99 4.21 -7.48 16.88
C LEU A 99 3.49 -8.80 17.22
N GLY A 100 3.60 -9.29 18.45
CA GLY A 100 3.04 -10.56 18.91
C GLY A 100 3.72 -11.81 18.34
N LYS A 101 4.87 -11.67 17.67
CA LYS A 101 5.66 -12.76 17.07
C LYS A 101 7.15 -12.45 17.12
N GLY A 102 7.98 -13.49 17.15
CA GLY A 102 9.43 -13.37 17.24
C GLY A 102 10.14 -13.37 15.89
N LEU A 103 11.46 -13.55 15.95
CA LEU A 103 12.35 -13.64 14.78
C LEU A 103 11.92 -14.72 13.76
N GLU A 104 11.23 -15.76 14.20
CA GLU A 104 10.70 -16.82 13.32
C GLU A 104 9.67 -16.33 12.31
N SER A 105 9.09 -15.15 12.53
CA SER A 105 8.14 -14.51 11.63
C SER A 105 8.78 -13.53 10.64
N LEU A 106 10.10 -13.36 10.70
CA LEU A 106 10.85 -12.38 9.93
C LEU A 106 11.73 -13.04 8.86
N GLU A 107 11.74 -12.47 7.67
CA GLU A 107 12.61 -12.88 6.56
C GLU A 107 13.39 -11.68 6.04
N VAL A 108 14.74 -11.73 6.08
CA VAL A 108 15.54 -10.73 5.35
C VAL A 108 15.35 -10.97 3.86
N SER A 109 14.83 -9.95 3.17
CA SER A 109 14.42 -10.03 1.77
C SER A 109 15.42 -9.41 0.79
N THR A 110 16.42 -8.69 1.30
CA THR A 110 17.42 -8.00 0.48
C THR A 110 18.82 -8.04 1.11
N GLY A 111 19.85 -7.94 0.28
CA GLY A 111 21.22 -7.73 0.74
C GLY A 111 21.88 -9.00 1.28
N LYS A 112 22.93 -8.80 2.07
CA LYS A 112 23.88 -9.87 2.45
C LYS A 112 23.24 -11.05 3.18
N TYR A 113 22.19 -10.79 3.95
CA TYR A 113 21.52 -11.77 4.80
C TYR A 113 20.25 -12.34 4.19
N LYS A 114 19.97 -12.05 2.91
CA LYS A 114 18.77 -12.55 2.23
C LYS A 114 18.68 -14.07 2.29
N GLY A 115 17.53 -14.57 2.71
CA GLY A 115 17.25 -16.01 2.84
C GLY A 115 18.04 -16.71 3.95
N VAL A 116 18.84 -15.99 4.75
CA VAL A 116 19.52 -16.54 5.91
C VAL A 116 18.54 -16.56 7.09
N PRO A 117 18.30 -17.72 7.74
CA PRO A 117 17.45 -17.77 8.94
C PRO A 117 17.95 -16.84 10.04
N LEU A 118 17.03 -16.08 10.65
CA LEU A 118 17.36 -15.13 11.71
C LEU A 118 17.45 -15.83 13.07
N THR A 119 18.67 -16.01 13.57
CA THR A 119 18.93 -16.20 15.01
C THR A 119 19.16 -14.82 15.66
N PRO A 120 19.12 -14.69 17.00
CA PRO A 120 19.46 -13.44 17.67
C PRO A 120 20.81 -12.86 17.25
N GLU A 121 21.83 -13.70 17.05
CA GLU A 121 23.16 -13.30 16.60
C GLU A 121 23.15 -12.82 15.14
N VAL A 122 22.46 -13.53 14.25
CA VAL A 122 22.34 -13.13 12.84
C VAL A 122 21.57 -11.82 12.73
N PHE A 123 20.48 -11.66 13.49
CA PHE A 123 19.67 -10.45 13.52
C PHE A 123 20.48 -9.25 14.02
N ALA A 124 21.21 -9.39 15.12
CA ALA A 124 22.07 -8.33 15.64
C ALA A 124 23.15 -7.92 14.63
N ARG A 125 23.81 -8.90 14.00
CA ARG A 125 24.81 -8.63 12.96
C ARG A 125 24.22 -8.00 11.71
N ALA A 126 23.05 -8.45 11.25
CA ALA A 126 22.39 -7.87 10.08
C ALA A 126 21.99 -6.41 10.34
N ARG A 127 21.54 -6.07 11.56
CA ARG A 127 21.28 -4.68 11.98
C ARG A 127 22.53 -3.81 12.00
N GLU A 128 23.68 -4.36 12.36
CA GLU A 128 24.95 -3.63 12.42
C GLU A 128 25.61 -3.48 11.03
N GLU A 129 25.72 -4.59 10.30
CA GLU A 129 26.49 -4.68 9.05
C GLU A 129 25.69 -4.20 7.82
N ASP A 130 24.35 -4.32 7.82
CA ASP A 130 23.49 -3.94 6.68
C ASP A 130 22.13 -3.38 7.14
N PRO A 131 22.11 -2.24 7.87
CA PRO A 131 20.88 -1.68 8.46
C PRO A 131 19.81 -1.29 7.44
N ASP A 132 20.19 -1.10 6.17
CA ASP A 132 19.28 -0.77 5.06
C ASP A 132 18.66 -1.99 4.39
N ALA A 133 19.04 -3.22 4.78
CA ALA A 133 18.38 -4.43 4.30
C ALA A 133 16.91 -4.44 4.72
N TYR A 134 16.00 -4.77 3.79
CA TYR A 134 14.58 -4.93 4.10
C TYR A 134 14.29 -6.31 4.71
N VAL A 135 13.50 -6.30 5.78
CA VAL A 135 12.91 -7.48 6.39
C VAL A 135 11.41 -7.49 6.09
N ILE A 136 10.89 -8.66 5.75
CA ILE A 136 9.48 -8.94 5.59
C ILE A 136 8.99 -9.57 6.89
N ALA A 137 7.92 -9.01 7.47
CA ALA A 137 7.36 -9.45 8.74
C ALA A 137 5.99 -10.09 8.54
N HIS A 138 5.89 -11.40 8.74
CA HIS A 138 4.67 -12.20 8.57
C HIS A 138 3.80 -12.21 9.84
N VAL A 139 3.39 -11.01 10.27
CA VAL A 139 2.77 -10.79 11.59
C VAL A 139 1.30 -10.38 11.53
N MET A 140 0.81 -9.94 10.37
CA MET A 140 -0.52 -9.36 10.21
C MET A 140 -1.62 -10.42 10.11
N ASN A 141 -2.83 -10.05 10.56
CA ASN A 141 -4.05 -10.85 10.43
C ASN A 141 -4.64 -10.72 9.01
N PRO A 142 -4.68 -11.81 8.21
CA PRO A 142 -5.17 -11.76 6.84
C PRO A 142 -6.61 -11.23 6.69
N GLN A 143 -7.51 -11.67 7.57
CA GLN A 143 -8.92 -11.32 7.50
C GLN A 143 -9.14 -9.81 7.73
N GLU A 144 -8.29 -9.19 8.54
CA GLU A 144 -8.35 -7.75 8.79
C GLU A 144 -7.77 -6.91 7.67
N VAL A 145 -6.71 -7.39 7.01
CA VAL A 145 -6.20 -6.75 5.78
C VAL A 145 -7.26 -6.77 4.69
N ASP A 146 -7.91 -7.93 4.49
CA ASP A 146 -9.01 -8.08 3.54
C ASP A 146 -10.19 -7.17 3.93
N MET A 147 -10.51 -7.06 5.22
CA MET A 147 -11.55 -6.13 5.72
C MET A 147 -11.24 -4.68 5.34
N CYS A 148 -10.01 -4.21 5.57
CA CYS A 148 -9.61 -2.87 5.16
C CYS A 148 -9.66 -2.68 3.64
N LEU A 149 -9.24 -3.68 2.86
CA LEU A 149 -9.26 -3.63 1.40
C LEU A 149 -10.70 -3.57 0.87
N LEU A 150 -11.61 -4.39 1.41
CA LEU A 150 -13.02 -4.47 1.00
C LEU A 150 -13.83 -3.22 1.35
N HIS A 151 -13.33 -2.36 2.23
CA HIS A 151 -14.01 -1.12 2.58
C HIS A 151 -14.13 -0.21 1.34
N PRO A 152 -15.33 0.30 0.98
CA PRO A 152 -15.57 1.02 -0.29
C PRO A 152 -14.71 2.28 -0.51
N GLU A 153 -14.20 2.87 0.56
CA GLU A 153 -13.34 4.07 0.50
C GLU A 153 -11.84 3.78 0.44
N SER A 154 -11.42 2.51 0.47
CA SER A 154 -10.02 2.13 0.39
C SER A 154 -9.46 2.39 -1.01
N ALA A 155 -8.23 2.89 -1.09
CA ALA A 155 -7.44 2.84 -2.33
C ALA A 155 -6.43 1.69 -2.27
N ILE A 156 -6.16 1.06 -3.41
CA ILE A 156 -5.04 0.12 -3.53
C ILE A 156 -3.75 0.95 -3.71
N ALA A 157 -2.77 0.72 -2.84
CA ALA A 157 -1.43 1.27 -2.96
C ALA A 157 -0.41 0.15 -2.72
N SER A 158 0.75 0.18 -3.39
CA SER A 158 1.72 -0.93 -3.31
C SER A 158 2.61 -0.90 -2.08
N ASP A 159 2.92 0.29 -1.56
CA ASP A 159 3.96 0.50 -0.55
C ASP A 159 5.30 -0.18 -0.95
N ALA A 160 5.59 -0.24 -2.25
CA ALA A 160 6.71 -1.01 -2.78
C ALA A 160 8.05 -0.52 -2.21
N VAL A 161 8.80 -1.45 -1.61
CA VAL A 161 10.17 -1.24 -1.17
C VAL A 161 11.07 -2.31 -1.79
N LEU A 162 12.12 -1.85 -2.44
CA LEU A 162 13.06 -2.70 -3.18
C LEU A 162 14.49 -2.24 -2.93
N ARG A 163 15.42 -3.17 -3.04
CA ARG A 163 16.86 -2.90 -3.19
C ARG A 163 17.35 -3.72 -4.38
N GLY A 164 17.56 -3.05 -5.51
CA GLY A 164 17.79 -3.75 -6.78
C GLY A 164 16.54 -4.51 -7.22
N ASP A 165 16.68 -5.80 -7.49
CA ASP A 165 15.61 -6.73 -7.85
C ASP A 165 15.01 -7.48 -6.64
N GLU A 166 15.46 -7.15 -5.43
CA GLU A 166 15.09 -7.81 -4.19
C GLU A 166 14.10 -6.97 -3.37
N GLY A 167 13.27 -7.63 -2.55
CA GLY A 167 12.31 -6.98 -1.66
C GLY A 167 10.99 -7.71 -1.58
N HIS A 168 9.90 -6.97 -1.33
CA HIS A 168 8.57 -7.54 -1.14
C HIS A 168 7.82 -7.69 -2.48
N PRO A 169 7.12 -8.82 -2.74
CA PRO A 169 6.37 -9.05 -3.99
C PRO A 169 5.25 -8.05 -4.28
N ARG A 170 4.95 -7.16 -3.32
CA ARG A 170 3.95 -6.10 -3.48
C ARG A 170 4.37 -5.07 -4.52
N ALA A 171 5.65 -5.03 -4.87
CA ALA A 171 6.18 -4.17 -5.92
C ALA A 171 5.56 -4.43 -7.30
N ALA A 172 5.37 -5.69 -7.69
CA ALA A 172 4.81 -6.05 -9.00
C ALA A 172 3.36 -6.59 -8.90
N GLY A 173 2.99 -7.20 -7.78
CA GLY A 173 1.75 -7.96 -7.64
C GLY A 173 0.56 -7.23 -7.02
N THR A 174 0.76 -6.03 -6.46
CA THR A 174 -0.29 -5.34 -5.68
C THR A 174 -1.62 -5.20 -6.42
N PHE A 175 -1.62 -4.61 -7.60
CA PHE A 175 -2.86 -4.31 -8.31
C PHE A 175 -3.64 -5.57 -8.74
N PRO A 176 -3.03 -6.57 -9.41
CA PRO A 176 -3.76 -7.78 -9.76
C PRO A 176 -4.20 -8.57 -8.53
N ARG A 177 -3.38 -8.64 -7.48
CA ARG A 177 -3.77 -9.32 -6.23
C ARG A 177 -4.98 -8.65 -5.59
N GLY A 178 -4.95 -7.32 -5.43
CA GLY A 178 -6.01 -6.57 -4.78
C GLY A 178 -7.31 -6.63 -5.57
N ILE A 179 -7.25 -6.43 -6.88
CA ILE A 179 -8.42 -6.57 -7.76
C ILE A 179 -8.96 -8.01 -7.71
N GLY A 180 -8.09 -9.03 -7.72
CA GLY A 180 -8.49 -10.43 -7.56
C GLY A 180 -9.25 -10.70 -6.26
N ILE A 181 -8.77 -10.20 -5.12
CA ILE A 181 -9.45 -10.32 -3.82
C ILE A 181 -10.83 -9.65 -3.86
N LEU A 182 -10.92 -8.43 -4.36
CA LEU A 182 -12.18 -7.68 -4.49
C LEU A 182 -13.19 -8.42 -5.38
N ARG A 183 -12.73 -8.95 -6.53
CA ARG A 183 -13.57 -9.73 -7.46
C ARG A 183 -14.06 -11.03 -6.83
N ASN A 184 -13.19 -11.75 -6.11
CA ASN A 184 -13.55 -12.99 -5.41
C ASN A 184 -14.54 -12.76 -4.26
N ALA A 185 -14.54 -11.57 -3.66
CA ALA A 185 -15.53 -11.16 -2.67
C ALA A 185 -16.89 -10.75 -3.27
N GLY A 186 -17.02 -10.75 -4.60
CA GLY A 186 -18.28 -10.53 -5.30
C GLY A 186 -18.46 -9.12 -5.89
N LEU A 187 -17.50 -8.21 -5.75
CA LEU A 187 -17.56 -6.89 -6.37
C LEU A 187 -17.51 -7.03 -7.89
N SER A 188 -18.27 -6.22 -8.63
CA SER A 188 -18.19 -6.08 -10.08
C SER A 188 -16.81 -5.54 -10.53
N TRP A 189 -16.48 -5.68 -11.81
CA TRP A 189 -15.23 -5.11 -12.36
C TRP A 189 -15.12 -3.60 -12.13
N PRO A 190 -16.15 -2.77 -12.40
CA PRO A 190 -16.08 -1.34 -12.09
C PRO A 190 -15.86 -1.03 -10.62
N GLU A 191 -16.50 -1.78 -9.71
CA GLU A 191 -16.31 -1.62 -8.26
C GLU A 191 -14.89 -1.98 -7.85
N ALA A 192 -14.35 -3.11 -8.29
CA ALA A 192 -12.99 -3.54 -7.96
C ALA A 192 -11.92 -2.59 -8.54
N VAL A 193 -12.05 -2.20 -9.81
CA VAL A 193 -11.10 -1.31 -10.49
C VAL A 193 -11.14 0.11 -9.93
N ARG A 194 -12.28 0.56 -9.37
CA ARG A 194 -12.39 1.87 -8.71
C ARG A 194 -11.31 2.06 -7.63
N HIS A 195 -11.00 1.03 -6.83
CA HIS A 195 -9.98 1.10 -5.78
C HIS A 195 -8.57 1.44 -6.32
N ALA A 196 -8.29 1.16 -7.59
CA ALA A 196 -7.00 1.43 -8.24
C ALA A 196 -7.04 2.62 -9.23
N THR A 197 -8.19 3.26 -9.43
CA THR A 197 -8.39 4.28 -10.48
C THR A 197 -9.09 5.53 -9.96
N SER A 198 -10.42 5.58 -10.03
CA SER A 198 -11.19 6.76 -9.67
C SER A 198 -11.09 7.09 -8.18
N ARG A 199 -10.87 6.10 -7.31
CA ARG A 199 -10.69 6.34 -5.88
C ARG A 199 -9.40 7.11 -5.55
N PRO A 200 -8.19 6.65 -5.90
CA PRO A 200 -6.97 7.44 -5.69
C PRO A 200 -6.99 8.76 -6.48
N ALA A 201 -7.64 8.82 -7.64
CA ALA A 201 -7.83 10.08 -8.36
C ALA A 201 -8.68 11.10 -7.57
N GLU A 202 -9.79 10.67 -6.96
CA GLU A 202 -10.61 11.49 -6.05
C GLU A 202 -9.81 11.97 -4.84
N MET A 203 -8.97 11.10 -4.26
CA MET A 203 -8.10 11.44 -3.11
C MET A 203 -7.13 12.58 -3.43
N MET A 204 -6.66 12.65 -4.68
CA MET A 204 -5.68 13.63 -5.16
C MET A 204 -6.27 14.78 -5.97
N TRP A 205 -7.60 14.89 -6.09
CA TRP A 205 -8.29 15.82 -7.01
C TRP A 205 -7.81 15.71 -8.47
N HIS A 206 -7.36 14.51 -8.86
CA HIS A 206 -6.88 14.24 -10.19
C HIS A 206 -8.07 13.99 -11.14
N LYS A 207 -8.03 14.61 -12.33
CA LYS A 207 -9.10 14.50 -13.35
C LYS A 207 -9.11 13.15 -14.07
N GLY A 208 -8.03 12.37 -13.97
CA GLY A 208 -7.91 11.01 -14.51
C GLY A 208 -8.62 9.94 -13.66
N GLY A 209 -8.24 8.68 -13.87
CA GLY A 209 -8.82 7.54 -13.17
C GLY A 209 -10.24 7.14 -13.62
N ARG A 210 -10.76 7.74 -14.69
CA ARG A 210 -12.04 7.37 -15.33
C ARG A 210 -11.88 7.36 -16.85
N VAL A 211 -12.58 6.45 -17.51
CA VAL A 211 -12.66 6.39 -18.98
C VAL A 211 -13.83 7.26 -19.44
N VAL A 212 -13.54 8.53 -19.73
CA VAL A 212 -14.51 9.52 -20.22
C VAL A 212 -13.88 10.38 -21.30
N GLU A 213 -14.70 10.91 -22.20
CA GLU A 213 -14.23 11.82 -23.25
C GLU A 213 -13.56 13.07 -22.64
N GLY A 214 -12.40 13.46 -23.19
CA GLY A 214 -11.63 14.61 -22.73
C GLY A 214 -10.64 14.34 -21.58
N ALA A 215 -10.65 13.14 -20.98
CA ALA A 215 -9.63 12.74 -20.00
C ALA A 215 -8.31 12.33 -20.69
N ASN A 216 -7.21 12.33 -19.93
CA ASN A 216 -5.93 11.76 -20.40
C ASN A 216 -6.13 10.29 -20.77
N ALA A 217 -5.55 9.87 -21.88
CA ALA A 217 -5.57 8.48 -22.34
C ALA A 217 -4.57 7.62 -21.55
N GLU A 218 -4.86 7.43 -20.26
CA GLU A 218 -4.16 6.55 -19.32
C GLU A 218 -5.03 5.31 -19.09
N LEU A 219 -4.68 4.21 -19.76
CA LEU A 219 -5.52 3.02 -19.84
C LEU A 219 -4.69 1.77 -19.58
N VAL A 220 -5.32 0.77 -18.97
CA VAL A 220 -4.78 -0.59 -18.87
C VAL A 220 -5.78 -1.54 -19.50
N VAL A 221 -5.34 -2.34 -20.45
CA VAL A 221 -6.13 -3.41 -21.06
C VAL A 221 -5.66 -4.71 -20.46
N ILE A 222 -6.59 -5.43 -19.83
CA ILE A 222 -6.34 -6.70 -19.16
C ILE A 222 -7.20 -7.80 -19.77
N ASP A 223 -6.67 -9.02 -19.78
CA ASP A 223 -7.43 -10.24 -19.92
C ASP A 223 -7.97 -10.65 -18.54
N PRO A 224 -9.30 -10.55 -18.31
CA PRO A 224 -9.89 -10.81 -17.00
C PRO A 224 -9.68 -12.24 -16.49
N ASP A 225 -9.46 -13.21 -17.37
CA ASP A 225 -9.31 -14.62 -17.01
C ASP A 225 -7.87 -14.98 -16.60
N SER A 226 -6.90 -14.14 -16.98
CA SER A 226 -5.47 -14.36 -16.69
C SER A 226 -4.79 -13.23 -15.90
N TYR A 227 -5.55 -12.22 -15.47
CA TYR A 227 -5.05 -11.10 -14.67
C TYR A 227 -4.79 -11.51 -13.22
N GLU A 228 -3.52 -11.75 -12.88
CA GLU A 228 -3.12 -12.35 -11.60
C GLU A 228 -1.77 -11.85 -11.08
N ASP A 229 -1.58 -11.98 -9.77
CA ASP A 229 -0.30 -11.76 -9.09
C ASP A 229 0.59 -13.02 -9.16
N ARG A 230 1.74 -12.87 -9.80
CA ARG A 230 2.75 -13.93 -9.96
C ARG A 230 3.96 -13.74 -9.02
N GLY A 231 4.05 -12.61 -8.33
CA GLY A 231 5.13 -12.32 -7.39
C GLY A 231 5.11 -13.27 -6.20
N ARG A 232 6.28 -13.66 -5.71
CA ARG A 232 6.46 -14.49 -4.51
C ARG A 232 7.58 -13.92 -3.65
N PHE A 233 7.60 -14.26 -2.36
CA PHE A 233 8.77 -14.01 -1.53
C PHE A 233 9.99 -14.71 -2.16
N GLY A 234 11.13 -14.02 -2.24
CA GLY A 234 12.32 -14.46 -2.99
C GLY A 234 12.32 -14.16 -4.50
N ALA A 235 11.15 -13.95 -5.12
CA ALA A 235 10.99 -13.55 -6.54
C ALA A 235 9.97 -12.41 -6.67
N PRO A 236 10.30 -11.18 -6.20
CA PRO A 236 9.31 -10.13 -5.98
C PRO A 236 8.90 -9.35 -7.24
N LEU A 237 9.68 -9.42 -8.32
CA LEU A 237 9.50 -8.62 -9.54
C LEU A 237 8.98 -9.41 -10.74
N VAL A 238 8.35 -10.57 -10.51
CA VAL A 238 7.72 -11.32 -11.59
C VAL A 238 6.57 -10.50 -12.17
N ALA A 239 6.59 -10.28 -13.48
CA ALA A 239 5.55 -9.53 -14.18
C ALA A 239 4.16 -10.16 -13.95
N PRO A 240 3.11 -9.33 -13.74
CA PRO A 240 1.77 -9.84 -13.52
C PRO A 240 1.22 -10.53 -14.77
N GLY A 241 0.30 -11.48 -14.58
CA GLY A 241 -0.41 -12.12 -15.68
C GLY A 241 -1.47 -11.19 -16.29
N GLY A 242 -1.85 -11.47 -17.55
CA GLY A 242 -3.05 -10.89 -18.16
C GLY A 242 -2.99 -9.41 -18.53
N VAL A 243 -1.86 -8.71 -18.39
CA VAL A 243 -1.72 -7.33 -18.86
C VAL A 243 -1.41 -7.32 -20.35
N LYS A 244 -2.36 -6.85 -21.17
CA LYS A 244 -2.22 -6.75 -22.63
C LYS A 244 -1.57 -5.46 -23.06
N TRP A 245 -2.11 -4.33 -22.60
CA TRP A 245 -1.53 -3.02 -22.89
C TRP A 245 -1.57 -2.12 -21.67
N VAL A 246 -0.51 -1.34 -21.50
CA VAL A 246 -0.56 -0.10 -20.70
C VAL A 246 -0.34 1.06 -21.66
N ILE A 247 -1.27 2.01 -21.62
CA ILE A 247 -1.28 3.19 -22.47
C ILE A 247 -1.13 4.40 -21.55
N LEU A 248 -0.12 5.24 -21.81
CA LEU A 248 0.10 6.50 -21.11
C LEU A 248 0.04 7.64 -22.10
N ASN A 249 -0.87 8.60 -21.86
CA ASN A 249 -1.08 9.76 -22.73
C ASN A 249 -1.27 9.37 -24.21
N GLY A 250 -1.99 8.27 -24.46
CA GLY A 250 -2.31 7.77 -25.80
C GLY A 250 -1.23 6.93 -26.47
N ALA A 251 -0.10 6.69 -25.81
CA ALA A 251 0.98 5.85 -26.33
C ALA A 251 1.11 4.55 -25.54
N VAL A 252 1.24 3.43 -26.27
CA VAL A 252 1.50 2.11 -25.67
C VAL A 252 2.91 2.10 -25.07
N VAL A 253 3.00 1.77 -23.78
CA VAL A 253 4.25 1.67 -23.01
C VAL A 253 4.49 0.27 -22.44
N VAL A 254 3.46 -0.59 -22.43
CA VAL A 254 3.59 -2.02 -22.16
C VAL A 254 2.75 -2.76 -23.19
N GLU A 255 3.29 -3.82 -23.77
CA GLU A 255 2.60 -4.73 -24.69
C GLU A 255 2.91 -6.18 -24.33
N ASP A 256 1.85 -6.98 -24.12
CA ASP A 256 1.91 -8.39 -23.71
C ASP A 256 2.88 -8.66 -22.54
N GLY A 257 2.86 -7.77 -21.53
CA GLY A 257 3.67 -7.86 -20.32
C GLY A 257 5.10 -7.28 -20.44
N GLU A 258 5.52 -6.87 -21.63
CA GLU A 258 6.84 -6.30 -21.87
C GLU A 258 6.79 -4.78 -21.94
N ILE A 259 7.76 -4.11 -21.30
CA ILE A 259 7.88 -2.66 -21.38
C ILE A 259 8.37 -2.29 -22.78
N VAL A 260 7.60 -1.47 -23.49
CA VAL A 260 7.89 -1.03 -24.85
C VAL A 260 8.02 0.50 -24.92
N GLY A 261 8.86 0.96 -25.83
CA GLY A 261 9.04 2.39 -26.07
C GLY A 261 9.73 3.14 -24.92
N SER A 262 9.45 4.45 -24.83
CA SER A 262 10.01 5.33 -23.79
C SER A 262 8.92 5.72 -22.79
N PRO A 263 9.26 6.05 -21.53
CA PRO A 263 8.29 6.62 -20.59
C PRO A 263 7.57 7.84 -21.19
N LYS A 264 6.24 7.89 -21.03
CA LYS A 264 5.36 8.97 -21.54
C LYS A 264 4.64 9.72 -20.41
N GLY A 265 5.11 9.57 -19.17
CA GLY A 265 4.57 10.28 -18.01
C GLY A 265 4.91 11.77 -18.03
N HIS A 266 4.14 12.53 -17.26
CA HIS A 266 4.40 13.95 -16.99
C HIS A 266 4.29 14.21 -15.49
N ILE A 267 4.89 15.31 -15.02
CA ILE A 267 4.75 15.73 -13.62
C ILE A 267 3.32 16.23 -13.41
N LEU A 268 2.61 15.64 -12.45
CA LEU A 268 1.32 16.13 -12.00
C LEU A 268 1.55 17.27 -11.00
N LEU A 269 1.31 18.49 -11.46
CA LEU A 269 1.30 19.68 -10.60
C LEU A 269 -0.13 19.91 -10.11
N ALA A 270 -0.29 20.08 -8.81
CA ALA A 270 -1.60 20.36 -8.25
C ALA A 270 -1.97 21.83 -8.50
N GLU A 271 -2.99 22.01 -9.35
CA GLU A 271 -3.61 23.28 -9.76
C GLU A 271 -4.29 24.03 -8.60
#